data_AF-A0ABD3NHA1-F1
#
_entry.id   AF-A0ABD3NHA1-F1
#
_cell.length_a   1.000
_cell.length_b   1.000
_cell.length_c   1.000
_cell.angle_alpha   90.00
_cell.angle_beta   90.00
_cell.angle_gamma   90.00
#
_symmetry.space_group_name_H-M   'P 1'
#
loop_
_entity.id
_entity.type
_entity.pdbx_description
1 polymer ?
#
loop_
_entity_poly.entity_id
_entity_poly.type
_entity_poly.pdbx_seq_one_letter_code
_entity_poly.pdbx_strand_id
1 'polypeptide(L)'
;MPKRSLGDSKALVSDADSIHNDVSTQYFLLKSEPADYSISDLQRDGTEEWNGIRNYQARNFLRSMKVGDRAFFYHSKAAKQS
;
A
#
# COMPACT_ATOMS: atom_id res chain seq x y z
N MET A 1 33.41 45.36 -27.66
CA MET A 1 32.38 44.32 -27.44
C MET A 1 33.05 43.18 -26.68
N PRO A 2 32.66 42.97 -25.41
CA PRO A 2 31.69 41.94 -25.06
C PRO A 2 30.40 42.52 -24.45
N LYS A 3 29.34 41.70 -24.46
CA LYS A 3 27.93 42.07 -24.33
C LYS A 3 27.49 42.29 -22.87
N ARG A 4 26.53 43.24 -22.72
CA ARG A 4 25.79 43.63 -21.51
C ARG A 4 25.29 42.44 -20.67
N SER A 5 25.48 42.51 -19.35
CA SER A 5 24.62 41.87 -18.35
C SER A 5 23.86 42.99 -17.66
N LEU A 6 22.57 43.12 -17.98
CA LEU A 6 21.63 43.97 -17.27
C LEU A 6 20.78 43.02 -16.43
N GLY A 7 20.81 43.20 -15.12
CA GLY A 7 19.99 42.43 -14.21
C GLY A 7 18.52 42.67 -14.51
N ASP A 8 17.77 41.59 -14.66
CA ASP A 8 16.33 41.59 -14.54
C ASP A 8 15.97 40.83 -13.26
N SER A 9 15.59 41.60 -12.27
CA SER A 9 14.79 41.21 -11.13
C SER A 9 13.60 40.35 -11.58
N LYS A 10 13.63 39.06 -11.27
CA LYS A 10 12.46 38.18 -11.38
C LYS A 10 12.21 37.51 -10.04
N ALA A 11 11.24 38.10 -9.34
CA ALA A 11 10.21 37.46 -8.52
C ALA A 11 10.60 36.23 -7.69
N LEU A 12 10.54 36.41 -6.37
CA LEU A 12 9.81 35.57 -5.42
C LEU A 12 9.23 34.29 -6.05
N VAL A 13 10.01 33.21 -6.05
CA VAL A 13 9.43 31.87 -6.24
C VAL A 13 8.97 31.46 -4.85
N SER A 14 7.68 31.66 -4.64
CA SER A 14 6.91 31.19 -3.49
C SER A 14 7.23 29.75 -3.18
N ASP A 15 7.26 29.44 -1.89
CA ASP A 15 7.32 28.11 -1.29
C ASP A 15 6.52 27.09 -2.12
N ALA A 16 7.21 26.44 -3.05
CA ALA A 16 6.76 25.20 -3.67
C ALA A 16 7.02 24.09 -2.64
N ASP A 17 6.32 24.22 -1.50
CA ASP A 17 6.21 23.19 -0.50
C ASP A 17 5.76 21.92 -1.20
N SER A 18 6.68 20.96 -1.19
CA SER A 18 6.49 19.53 -1.43
C SER A 18 5.48 19.17 -2.53
N ILE A 19 6.06 18.85 -3.69
CA ILE A 19 5.56 17.82 -4.61
C ILE A 19 4.82 16.77 -3.76
N HIS A 20 3.49 16.82 -3.78
CA HIS A 20 2.67 15.78 -3.20
C HIS A 20 2.96 14.55 -4.05
N ASN A 21 3.89 13.73 -3.56
CA ASN A 21 4.05 12.38 -4.02
C ASN A 21 2.82 11.65 -3.48
N ASP A 22 1.69 11.81 -4.18
CA ASP A 22 0.46 11.08 -3.88
C ASP A 22 0.77 9.61 -4.11
N VAL A 23 1.20 8.94 -3.03
CA VAL A 23 1.51 7.51 -3.06
C VAL A 23 0.19 6.82 -3.34
N SER A 24 -0.03 6.44 -4.60
CA SER A 24 -1.25 5.78 -5.03
C SER A 24 -1.45 4.50 -4.21
N THR A 25 -2.40 4.55 -3.28
CA THR A 25 -2.71 3.44 -2.37
C THR A 25 -3.12 2.24 -3.21
N GLN A 26 -2.38 1.15 -3.09
CA GLN A 26 -2.71 -0.09 -3.78
C GLN A 26 -3.70 -0.90 -2.95
N TYR A 27 -4.54 -1.67 -3.65
CA TYR A 27 -5.57 -2.50 -3.04
C TYR A 27 -5.31 -3.97 -3.35
N PHE A 28 -5.38 -4.81 -2.31
CA PHE A 28 -5.13 -6.24 -2.38
C PHE A 28 -6.35 -7.03 -1.89
N LEU A 29 -6.38 -8.33 -2.19
CA LEU A 29 -7.33 -9.28 -1.64
C LEU A 29 -6.55 -10.41 -0.97
N LEU A 30 -6.66 -10.53 0.34
CA LEU A 30 -6.04 -11.57 1.13
C LEU A 30 -7.06 -12.66 1.43
N LYS A 31 -6.67 -13.92 1.23
CA LYS A 31 -7.56 -15.07 1.43
C LYS A 31 -7.12 -15.86 2.64
N SER A 32 -8.05 -16.15 3.54
CA SER A 32 -7.85 -17.04 4.69
C SER A 32 -9.01 -18.02 4.79
N GLU A 33 -8.73 -19.24 5.24
CA GLU A 33 -9.80 -20.17 5.61
C GLU A 33 -10.31 -19.79 7.01
N PRO A 34 -11.63 -19.68 7.23
CA PRO A 34 -12.18 -19.21 8.50
C PRO A 34 -11.88 -20.14 9.68
N ALA A 35 -11.56 -21.40 9.41
CA ALA A 35 -11.14 -22.37 10.44
C ALA A 35 -9.68 -22.16 10.89
N ASP A 36 -8.84 -21.56 10.04
CA ASP A 36 -7.43 -21.31 10.36
C ASP A 36 -7.29 -19.93 11.02
N TYR A 37 -7.85 -18.89 10.39
CA TYR A 37 -7.82 -17.53 10.92
C TYR A 37 -8.96 -16.68 10.36
N SER A 38 -9.79 -16.12 11.24
CA SER A 38 -10.96 -15.34 10.86
C SER A 38 -10.74 -13.82 10.92
N ILE A 39 -11.66 -13.05 10.34
CA ILE A 39 -11.62 -11.57 10.48
C ILE A 39 -11.87 -11.13 11.93
N SER A 40 -12.62 -11.93 12.69
CA SER A 40 -12.88 -11.68 14.10
C SER A 40 -11.62 -11.88 14.95
N ASP A 41 -10.79 -12.86 14.59
CA ASP A 41 -9.47 -13.02 15.21
C ASP A 41 -8.58 -11.82 14.93
N LEU A 42 -8.52 -11.36 13.67
CA LEU A 42 -7.79 -10.14 13.32
C LEU A 42 -8.30 -8.90 14.06
N GLN A 43 -9.62 -8.78 14.25
CA GLN A 43 -10.19 -7.67 15.01
C GLN A 43 -9.80 -7.72 16.50
N ARG A 44 -9.72 -8.91 17.08
CA ARG A 44 -9.29 -9.13 18.48
C ARG A 44 -7.79 -8.83 18.64
N ASP A 45 -6.98 -9.32 17.72
CA ASP A 45 -5.51 -9.31 17.83
C ASP A 45 -4.91 -7.99 17.30
N GLY A 46 -5.67 -7.26 16.47
CA GLY A 46 -5.33 -5.94 15.92
C GLY A 46 -4.34 -5.99 14.75
N THR A 47 -3.25 -6.72 14.91
CA THR A 47 -2.23 -6.93 13.88
C THR A 47 -1.73 -8.37 13.92
N GLU A 48 -1.57 -8.99 12.76
CA GLU A 48 -1.09 -10.37 12.63
C GLU A 48 -0.10 -10.50 11.47
N GLU A 49 0.84 -11.43 11.58
CA GLU A 49 1.76 -11.73 10.48
C GLU A 49 1.08 -12.57 9.39
N TRP A 50 1.18 -12.12 8.12
CA TRP A 50 0.63 -12.89 7.00
C TRP A 50 1.60 -13.99 6.55
N ASN A 51 1.69 -15.05 7.34
CA ASN A 51 2.57 -16.20 7.10
C ASN A 51 1.89 -17.27 6.20
N GLY A 52 2.50 -18.46 6.06
CA GLY A 52 1.87 -19.61 5.40
C GLY A 52 1.79 -19.60 3.86
N ILE A 53 2.25 -18.55 3.17
CA ILE A 53 2.15 -18.49 1.70
C ILE A 53 3.09 -19.48 1.02
N ARG A 54 2.50 -20.49 0.37
CA ARG A 54 3.21 -21.48 -0.45
C ARG A 54 3.25 -21.14 -1.94
N ASN A 55 2.45 -20.16 -2.40
CA ASN A 55 2.44 -19.72 -3.79
C ASN A 55 3.48 -18.61 -4.02
N TYR A 56 4.41 -18.84 -4.96
CA TYR A 56 5.49 -17.90 -5.27
C TYR A 56 5.02 -16.54 -5.76
N GLN A 57 3.95 -16.49 -6.56
CA GLN A 57 3.38 -15.25 -7.08
C GLN A 57 2.72 -14.43 -5.97
N ALA A 58 1.92 -15.08 -5.12
CA ALA A 58 1.29 -14.44 -3.97
C ALA A 58 2.33 -13.85 -3.00
N ARG A 59 3.44 -14.57 -2.77
CA ARG A 59 4.57 -14.09 -1.97
C ARG A 59 5.20 -12.84 -2.59
N ASN A 60 5.37 -12.81 -3.91
CA ASN A 60 5.94 -11.65 -4.59
C ASN A 60 5.00 -10.44 -4.52
N PHE A 61 3.68 -10.66 -4.59
CA PHE A 61 2.70 -9.58 -4.37
C PHE A 61 2.76 -9.02 -2.96
N LEU A 62 2.81 -9.86 -1.91
CA LEU A 62 3.00 -9.37 -0.55
C LEU A 62 4.29 -8.56 -0.37
N ARG A 63 5.39 -9.00 -0.98
CA ARG A 63 6.68 -8.28 -0.94
C ARG A 63 6.62 -6.91 -1.60
N SER A 64 5.65 -6.68 -2.50
CA SER A 64 5.46 -5.38 -3.15
C SER A 64 4.54 -4.43 -2.38
N MET A 65 3.83 -4.92 -1.35
CA MET A 65 2.97 -4.10 -0.50
C MET A 65 3.80 -3.10 0.30
N LYS A 66 3.25 -1.90 0.47
CA LYS A 66 3.83 -0.81 1.26
C LYS A 66 2.94 -0.49 2.45
N VAL A 67 3.54 0.11 3.49
CA VAL A 67 2.77 0.67 4.60
C VAL A 67 1.82 1.73 4.04
N GLY A 68 0.52 1.60 4.35
CA GLY A 68 -0.55 2.45 3.82
C GLY A 68 -1.40 1.78 2.73
N ASP A 69 -0.91 0.73 2.08
CA ASP A 69 -1.72 -0.09 1.17
C ASP A 69 -2.85 -0.80 1.94
N ARG A 70 -3.96 -1.04 1.26
CA ARG A 70 -5.16 -1.64 1.87
C ARG A 70 -5.43 -3.01 1.29
N ALA A 71 -6.01 -3.88 2.10
CA ALA A 71 -6.40 -5.21 1.66
C ALA A 71 -7.82 -5.54 2.13
N PHE A 72 -8.59 -6.17 1.25
CA PHE A 72 -9.83 -6.84 1.60
C PHE A 72 -9.50 -8.23 2.13
N PHE A 73 -10.09 -8.60 3.28
CA PHE A 73 -10.00 -9.94 3.83
C PHE A 73 -11.13 -10.80 3.28
N TYR A 74 -10.81 -11.93 2.66
CA TYR A 74 -11.75 -12.84 2.04
C TYR A 74 -11.67 -14.22 2.68
N HIS A 75 -12.78 -14.70 3.24
CA HIS A 75 -12.90 -16.09 3.68
C HIS A 75 -13.06 -17.01 2.48
N SER A 76 -12.01 -17.77 2.14
CA SER A 76 -12.15 -18.86 1.17
C SER A 76 -12.76 -20.08 1.85
N LYS A 77 -13.60 -20.80 1.11
CA LYS A 77 -14.22 -22.09 1.46
C LYS A 77 -14.65 -22.24 2.94
N ALA A 78 -15.66 -21.47 3.35
CA ALA A 78 -16.52 -21.92 4.44
C ALA A 78 -17.15 -23.27 4.04
N ALA A 79 -17.04 -24.29 4.91
CA ALA A 79 -17.40 -25.67 4.60
C ALA A 79 -18.75 -25.81 3.88
N LYS A 80 -18.77 -26.75 2.93
CA LYS A 80 -19.92 -27.26 2.18
C LYS A 80 -21.16 -27.36 3.09
N GLN A 81 -22.24 -26.67 2.72
CA GLN A 81 -23.55 -26.89 3.32
C GLN A 81 -23.94 -28.36 3.11
N SER A 82 -24.18 -29.09 4.20
CA SER A 82 -24.70 -30.46 4.21
C SER A 82 -26.19 -30.47 3.90
#